data_AF-A0A967CJQ2-F1
#
_entry.id   AF-A0A967CJQ2-F1
#
_cell.length_a   1.000
_cell.length_b   1.000
_cell.length_c   1.000
_cell.angle_alpha   90.00
_cell.angle_beta   90.00
_cell.angle_gamma   90.00
#
_symmetry.space_group_name_H-M   'P 1'
#
loop_
_entity.id
_entity.type
_entity.pdbx_description
1 polymer ?
#
loop_
_entity_poly.entity_id
_entity_poly.type
_entity_poly.pdbx_seq_one_letter_code
_entity_poly.pdbx_strand_id
1 'polypeptide(L)'
;MKMYTPTVRKAMDAGLPYDMAWKYNEYVQRKERTIKRGRSAFKDSSQSKVYRAESAFQICWEKAGYEWPVLDKKQVEKKLASILKSKLWQEIAGGKKITLSWKKDMGDRSAYWGMAWPGHIQLCPRYGATLHVLLHELAHCAGNPHHDVTFRQDYVKLVSRFWGREAASLLKICFKEAGLKMSIKKNIKTPEQWYASYLKMKKLRAANSK
;
A
#
# COMPACT_ATOMS: atom_id res chain seq x y z
N MET A 1 -30.23 -12.86 28.19
CA MET A 1 -30.51 -12.16 26.92
C MET A 1 -29.30 -12.34 25.98
N LYS A 2 -29.42 -13.02 24.83
CA LYS A 2 -28.29 -13.14 23.89
C LYS A 2 -27.99 -11.75 23.32
N MET A 3 -26.84 -11.18 23.67
CA MET A 3 -26.41 -9.90 23.12
C MET A 3 -26.00 -10.08 21.66
N TYR A 4 -26.88 -9.71 20.73
CA TYR A 4 -26.54 -9.60 19.32
C TYR A 4 -25.75 -8.33 19.05
N THR A 5 -24.76 -8.40 18.16
CA THR A 5 -24.06 -7.20 17.69
C THR A 5 -25.03 -6.29 16.92
N PRO A 6 -24.80 -4.97 16.87
CA PRO A 6 -25.64 -4.05 16.10
C PRO A 6 -25.81 -4.47 14.64
N THR A 7 -24.75 -5.01 14.03
CA THR A 7 -24.75 -5.51 12.66
C THR A 7 -25.61 -6.75 12.47
N VAL A 8 -25.60 -7.68 13.43
CA VAL A 8 -26.46 -8.87 13.39
C VAL A 8 -27.92 -8.47 13.54
N ARG A 9 -28.25 -7.56 14.47
CA ARG A 9 -29.60 -7.05 14.63
C ARG A 9 -30.12 -6.41 13.34
N LYS A 10 -29.34 -5.50 12.75
CA LYS A 10 -29.66 -4.86 11.46
C LYS A 10 -29.94 -5.88 10.35
N ALA A 11 -29.18 -6.97 10.29
CA ALA A 11 -29.38 -8.00 9.29
C ALA A 11 -30.67 -8.81 9.54
N MET A 12 -31.00 -9.09 10.80
CA MET A 12 -32.25 -9.75 11.16
C MET A 12 -33.46 -8.86 10.89
N ASP A 13 -33.37 -7.57 11.20
CA ASP A 13 -34.42 -6.58 10.90
C ASP A 13 -34.67 -6.46 9.39
N ALA A 14 -33.62 -6.68 8.59
CA ALA A 14 -33.68 -6.78 7.13
C ALA A 14 -34.24 -8.13 6.60
N GLY A 15 -34.69 -9.02 7.49
CA GLY A 15 -35.29 -10.31 7.13
C GLY A 15 -34.30 -11.43 6.82
N LEU A 16 -33.01 -11.28 7.15
CA LEU A 16 -32.05 -12.38 6.95
C LEU A 16 -32.24 -13.46 8.03
N PRO A 17 -32.18 -14.75 7.66
CA PRO A 17 -32.10 -15.84 8.63
C PRO A 17 -30.92 -15.68 9.60
N TYR A 18 -31.05 -16.23 10.80
CA TYR A 18 -30.08 -16.08 11.88
C TYR A 18 -28.63 -16.45 11.47
N ASP A 19 -28.45 -17.54 10.74
CA ASP A 19 -27.13 -17.99 10.27
C ASP A 19 -26.53 -17.03 9.23
N MET A 20 -27.38 -16.43 8.38
CA MET A 20 -26.98 -15.44 7.38
C MET A 20 -26.66 -14.09 7.99
N ALA A 21 -27.37 -13.70 9.05
CA ALA A 21 -27.08 -12.47 9.80
C ALA A 21 -25.66 -12.50 10.41
N TRP A 22 -25.23 -13.64 10.95
CA TRP A 22 -23.86 -13.82 11.45
C TRP A 22 -22.80 -13.81 10.35
N LYS A 23 -23.05 -14.49 9.22
CA LYS A 23 -22.15 -14.42 8.04
C LYS A 23 -22.06 -13.01 7.45
N TYR A 24 -23.14 -12.24 7.51
CA TYR A 24 -23.12 -10.83 7.12
C TYR A 24 -22.25 -10.00 8.08
N ASN A 25 -22.37 -10.21 9.39
CA ASN A 25 -21.51 -9.56 10.39
C ASN A 25 -20.01 -9.86 10.13
N GLU A 26 -19.65 -11.11 9.84
CA GLU A 26 -18.28 -11.47 9.46
C GLU A 26 -17.82 -10.76 8.17
N TYR A 27 -18.70 -10.66 7.17
CA TYR A 27 -18.42 -9.90 5.94
C TYR A 27 -18.12 -8.44 6.23
N VAL A 28 -18.94 -7.78 7.05
CA VAL A 28 -18.79 -6.36 7.43
C VAL A 28 -17.44 -6.17 8.14
N GLN A 29 -17.17 -6.98 9.18
CA GLN A 29 -15.92 -6.92 9.94
C GLN A 29 -14.68 -7.09 9.05
N ARG A 30 -14.74 -8.05 8.11
CA ARG A 30 -13.64 -8.25 7.15
C ARG A 30 -13.49 -7.06 6.20
N LYS A 31 -14.59 -6.48 5.73
CA LYS A 31 -14.56 -5.32 4.83
C LYS A 31 -14.03 -4.07 5.52
N GLU A 32 -14.49 -3.77 6.72
CA GLU A 32 -13.98 -2.68 7.54
C GLU A 32 -12.48 -2.82 7.79
N ARG A 33 -12.02 -4.02 8.12
CA ARG A 33 -10.59 -4.32 8.26
C ARG A 33 -9.82 -4.04 6.97
N THR A 34 -10.34 -4.45 5.81
CA THR A 34 -9.69 -4.17 4.51
C THR A 34 -9.64 -2.69 4.18
N ILE A 35 -10.72 -1.96 4.46
CA ILE A 35 -10.79 -0.51 4.25
C ILE A 35 -9.79 0.19 5.16
N LYS A 36 -9.75 -0.17 6.45
CA LYS A 36 -8.84 0.42 7.43
C LYS A 36 -7.37 0.14 7.13
N ARG A 37 -7.03 -1.10 6.77
CA ARG A 37 -5.64 -1.53 6.57
C ARG A 37 -5.10 -1.33 5.16
N GLY A 38 -5.96 -1.00 4.21
CA GLY A 38 -5.54 -0.91 2.82
C GLY A 38 -5.45 -2.25 2.08
N ARG A 39 -5.78 -3.38 2.72
CA ARG A 39 -5.40 -4.73 2.28
C ARG A 39 -6.37 -5.84 2.63
N SER A 40 -6.44 -6.87 1.79
CA SER A 40 -7.28 -8.05 2.02
C SER A 40 -6.52 -9.25 2.60
N ALA A 41 -5.22 -9.36 2.32
CA ALA A 41 -4.39 -10.49 2.75
C ALA A 41 -3.39 -10.08 3.84
N PHE A 42 -2.91 -11.07 4.59
CA PHE A 42 -1.84 -10.87 5.57
C PHE A 42 -0.45 -10.88 4.93
N LYS A 43 -0.24 -11.70 3.89
CA LYS A 43 1.01 -11.75 3.11
C LYS A 43 1.08 -10.59 2.12
N ASP A 44 2.28 -10.05 1.92
CA ASP A 44 2.53 -9.07 0.87
C ASP A 44 2.56 -9.71 -0.52
N SER A 45 1.38 -9.97 -1.07
CA SER A 45 1.24 -10.49 -2.43
C SER A 45 1.54 -9.46 -3.53
N SER A 46 1.67 -8.18 -3.16
CA SER A 46 1.87 -7.06 -4.08
C SER A 46 3.33 -6.70 -4.31
N GLN A 47 4.22 -7.05 -3.38
CA GLN A 47 5.63 -6.68 -3.40
C GLN A 47 6.30 -6.89 -4.76
N SER A 48 6.29 -8.12 -5.29
CA SER A 48 6.95 -8.42 -6.57
C SER A 48 6.37 -7.64 -7.75
N LYS A 49 5.08 -7.27 -7.70
CA LYS A 49 4.47 -6.43 -8.74
C LYS A 49 4.88 -4.96 -8.60
N VAL A 50 5.02 -4.46 -7.37
CA VAL A 50 5.50 -3.10 -7.14
C VAL A 50 6.95 -2.97 -7.61
N TYR A 51 7.84 -3.90 -7.25
CA TYR A 51 9.22 -3.87 -7.74
C TYR A 51 9.31 -3.92 -9.27
N ARG A 52 8.49 -4.75 -9.92
CA ARG A 52 8.42 -4.76 -11.40
C ARG A 52 7.96 -3.42 -11.97
N ALA A 53 6.97 -2.78 -11.34
CA ALA A 53 6.50 -1.46 -11.78
C ALA A 53 7.55 -0.37 -11.54
N GLU A 54 8.35 -0.46 -10.47
CA GLU A 54 9.45 0.45 -10.18
C GLU A 54 10.59 0.32 -11.17
N SER A 55 10.97 -0.91 -11.53
CA SER A 55 11.95 -1.14 -12.61
C SER A 55 11.43 -0.61 -13.95
N ALA A 56 10.16 -0.82 -14.28
CA ALA A 56 9.55 -0.25 -15.48
C ALA A 56 9.55 1.29 -15.44
N PHE A 57 9.25 1.89 -14.28
CA PHE A 57 9.30 3.32 -14.07
C PHE A 57 10.69 3.88 -14.35
N GLN A 58 11.75 3.24 -13.84
CA GLN A 58 13.13 3.62 -14.13
C GLN A 58 13.42 3.61 -15.64
N ILE A 59 13.11 2.50 -16.31
CA ILE A 59 13.34 2.35 -17.76
C ILE A 59 12.58 3.42 -18.55
N CYS A 60 11.32 3.67 -18.20
CA CYS A 60 10.51 4.68 -18.88
C CYS A 60 11.00 6.11 -18.62
N TRP A 61 11.49 6.40 -17.42
CA TRP A 61 12.05 7.71 -17.06
C TRP A 61 13.32 8.01 -17.87
N GLU A 62 14.23 7.04 -17.93
CA GLU A 62 15.48 7.14 -18.71
C GLU A 62 15.19 7.22 -20.23
N LYS A 63 14.23 6.43 -20.74
CA LYS A 63 13.79 6.52 -22.14
C LYS A 63 13.17 7.86 -22.52
N ALA A 64 12.60 8.57 -21.55
CA ALA A 64 12.07 9.91 -21.75
C ALA A 64 13.16 11.00 -21.70
N GLY A 65 14.44 10.61 -21.58
CA GLY A 65 15.59 11.52 -21.60
C GLY A 65 15.92 12.15 -20.24
N TYR A 66 15.30 11.68 -19.15
CA TYR A 66 15.58 12.19 -17.81
C TYR A 66 16.61 11.34 -17.09
N GLU A 67 17.49 11.99 -16.32
CA GLU A 67 18.43 11.29 -15.45
C GLU A 67 17.74 10.72 -14.22
N TRP A 68 18.15 9.51 -13.82
CA TRP A 68 17.69 8.90 -12.58
C TRP A 68 18.37 9.59 -11.38
N PRO A 69 17.62 10.05 -10.36
CA PRO A 69 18.16 10.86 -9.27
C PRO A 69 18.95 10.00 -8.27
N VAL A 70 20.23 9.80 -8.59
CA VAL A 70 21.25 9.28 -7.69
C VAL A 70 21.70 10.40 -6.77
N LEU A 71 21.87 10.07 -5.49
CA LEU A 71 22.24 11.00 -4.42
C LEU A 71 23.51 10.50 -3.74
N ASP A 72 24.32 11.41 -3.20
CA ASP A 72 25.35 11.05 -2.23
C ASP A 72 24.76 10.89 -0.81
N LYS A 73 25.55 10.37 0.14
CA LYS A 73 25.08 10.12 1.51
C LYS A 73 24.58 11.39 2.21
N LYS A 74 25.29 12.52 2.04
CA LYS A 74 24.93 13.81 2.66
C LYS A 74 23.65 14.37 2.03
N GLN A 75 23.49 14.21 0.72
CA GLN A 75 22.29 14.59 0.00
C GLN A 75 21.07 13.78 0.45
N VAL A 76 21.22 12.48 0.67
CA VAL A 76 20.17 11.62 1.24
C VAL A 76 19.77 12.11 2.63
N GLU A 77 20.72 12.38 3.52
CA GLU A 77 20.46 12.89 4.87
C GLU A 77 19.74 14.25 4.85
N LYS A 78 20.22 15.18 4.02
CA LYS A 78 19.59 16.50 3.84
C LYS A 78 18.17 16.37 3.28
N LYS A 79 17.97 15.51 2.29
CA LYS A 79 16.65 15.27 1.68
C LYS A 79 15.70 14.63 2.70
N LEU A 80 16.15 13.63 3.45
CA LEU A 80 15.38 13.02 4.54
C LEU A 80 14.95 14.10 5.54
N ALA A 81 15.88 14.91 6.04
CA ALA A 81 15.58 15.98 6.99
C ALA A 81 14.54 16.99 6.44
N SER A 82 14.64 17.33 5.15
CA SER A 82 13.66 18.19 4.46
C SER A 82 12.28 17.54 4.37
N ILE A 83 12.21 16.25 4.04
CA ILE A 83 10.94 15.51 3.95
C ILE A 83 10.27 15.43 5.32
N LEU A 84 11.01 15.07 6.37
CA LEU A 84 10.47 14.93 7.73
C LEU A 84 9.90 16.23 8.30
N LYS A 85 10.42 17.39 7.87
CA LYS A 85 9.91 18.72 8.24
C LYS A 85 8.69 19.16 7.41
N SER A 86 8.36 18.46 6.34
CA SER A 86 7.30 18.88 5.42
C SER A 86 5.90 18.69 6.01
N LYS A 87 4.96 19.56 5.61
CA LYS A 87 3.54 19.41 5.91
C LYS A 87 2.98 18.08 5.40
N LEU A 88 3.42 17.63 4.22
CA LEU A 88 3.00 16.34 3.67
C LEU A 88 3.37 15.18 4.61
N TRP A 89 4.58 15.18 5.18
CA TRP A 89 4.99 14.14 6.13
C TRP A 89 4.16 14.17 7.41
N GLN A 90 3.80 15.36 7.90
CA GLN A 90 2.87 15.50 9.01
C GLN A 90 1.51 14.88 8.69
N GLU A 91 0.99 15.11 7.49
CA GLU A 91 -0.30 14.57 7.05
C GLU A 91 -0.31 13.04 6.89
N ILE A 92 0.70 12.45 6.25
CA ILE A 92 0.68 11.01 5.93
C ILE A 92 1.27 10.14 7.05
N ALA A 93 2.22 10.65 7.82
CA ALA A 93 2.95 9.87 8.83
C ALA A 93 2.72 10.37 10.27
N GLY A 94 1.99 11.48 10.48
CA GLY A 94 1.80 12.07 11.80
C GLY A 94 3.09 12.65 12.39
N GLY A 95 4.04 13.05 11.55
CA GLY A 95 5.29 13.66 12.02
C GLY A 95 6.26 12.70 12.70
N LYS A 96 6.13 11.39 12.47
CA LYS A 96 7.04 10.38 13.00
C LYS A 96 8.49 10.74 12.73
N LYS A 97 9.33 10.65 13.77
CA LYS A 97 10.78 10.79 13.66
C LYS A 97 11.36 9.54 13.00
N ILE A 98 12.14 9.73 11.95
CA ILE A 98 12.81 8.65 11.23
C ILE A 98 14.32 8.85 11.34
N THR A 99 15.01 7.77 11.68
CA THR A 99 16.48 7.72 11.71
C THR A 99 17.00 7.00 10.47
N LEU A 100 18.21 7.34 10.04
CA LEU A 100 18.87 6.74 8.88
C LEU A 100 20.17 6.06 9.32
N SER A 101 20.40 4.84 8.83
CA SER A 101 21.70 4.18 8.91
C SER A 101 22.15 3.69 7.53
N TRP A 102 23.45 3.49 7.40
CA TRP A 102 24.07 2.92 6.22
C TRP A 102 24.55 1.50 6.52
N LYS A 103 24.27 0.55 5.62
CA LYS A 103 24.88 -0.78 5.70
C LYS A 103 26.38 -0.68 5.48
N LYS A 104 27.10 -1.71 5.97
CA LYS A 104 28.45 -2.00 5.49
C LYS A 104 28.41 -2.17 3.96
N ASP A 105 29.39 -1.60 3.28
CA ASP A 105 29.56 -1.85 1.86
C ASP A 105 30.02 -3.29 1.65
N MET A 106 29.16 -4.08 1.00
CA MET A 106 29.41 -5.48 0.70
C MET A 106 29.64 -5.71 -0.80
N GLY A 107 29.79 -4.63 -1.58
CA GLY A 107 29.80 -4.67 -3.04
C GLY A 107 28.48 -5.21 -3.60
N ASP A 108 28.57 -6.09 -4.58
CA ASP A 108 27.39 -6.65 -5.29
C ASP A 108 26.65 -7.73 -4.50
N ARG A 109 27.13 -8.04 -3.28
CA ARG A 109 26.51 -9.03 -2.38
C ARG A 109 25.40 -8.45 -1.50
N SER A 110 25.03 -7.17 -1.67
CA SER A 110 23.90 -6.61 -0.91
C SER A 110 22.58 -7.20 -1.40
N ALA A 111 21.87 -7.92 -0.53
CA ALA A 111 20.59 -8.55 -0.86
C ALA A 111 19.44 -7.56 -1.17
N TYR A 112 19.56 -6.31 -0.72
CA TYR A 112 18.54 -5.28 -0.89
C TYR A 112 19.17 -3.88 -0.99
N TRP A 113 18.45 -2.97 -1.65
CA TRP A 113 18.89 -1.58 -1.86
C TRP A 113 18.51 -0.68 -0.67
N GLY A 114 17.37 -0.94 -0.04
CA GLY A 114 16.89 -0.28 1.17
C GLY A 114 16.07 -1.24 2.03
N MET A 115 15.91 -0.89 3.30
CA MET A 115 15.02 -1.56 4.23
C MET A 115 14.51 -0.56 5.26
N ALA A 116 13.21 -0.62 5.54
CA ALA A 116 12.56 0.18 6.56
C ALA A 116 11.89 -0.69 7.62
N TRP A 117 11.90 -0.19 8.85
CA TRP A 117 11.05 -0.65 9.94
C TRP A 117 10.54 0.57 10.73
N PRO A 118 9.62 0.41 11.69
CA PRO A 118 9.05 1.56 12.39
C PRO A 118 10.13 2.47 12.97
N GLY A 119 10.19 3.72 12.49
CA GLY A 119 11.12 4.76 12.98
C GLY A 119 12.52 4.74 12.37
N HIS A 120 12.83 3.84 11.43
CA HIS A 120 14.18 3.69 10.91
C HIS A 120 14.24 3.25 9.45
N ILE A 121 15.20 3.81 8.72
CA ILE A 121 15.57 3.44 7.36
C ILE A 121 17.03 3.04 7.35
N GLN A 122 17.34 1.94 6.68
CA GLN A 122 18.69 1.48 6.42
C GLN A 122 18.92 1.35 4.92
N LEU A 123 19.96 2.01 4.39
CA LEU A 123 20.26 2.02 2.95
C LEU A 123 21.56 1.29 2.62
N CYS A 124 21.59 0.66 1.45
CA CYS A 124 22.81 0.18 0.82
C CYS A 124 23.61 1.37 0.26
N PRO A 125 24.92 1.48 0.56
CA PRO A 125 25.72 2.62 0.09
C PRO A 125 25.88 2.70 -1.43
N ARG A 126 25.85 1.57 -2.15
CA ARG A 126 26.09 1.50 -3.60
C ARG A 126 24.83 1.71 -4.45
N TYR A 127 23.71 1.10 -4.04
CA TYR A 127 22.48 1.08 -4.83
C TYR A 127 21.29 1.79 -4.14
N GLY A 128 21.37 1.98 -2.82
CA GLY A 128 20.30 2.55 -2.01
C GLY A 128 20.28 4.07 -1.96
N ALA A 129 21.36 4.72 -2.37
CA ALA A 129 21.50 6.18 -2.35
C ALA A 129 20.79 6.82 -3.57
N THR A 130 19.50 6.53 -3.75
CA THR A 130 18.66 7.14 -4.79
C THR A 130 17.43 7.75 -4.16
N LEU A 131 16.89 8.81 -4.79
CA LEU A 131 15.66 9.43 -4.31
C LEU A 131 14.50 8.43 -4.33
N HIS A 132 14.44 7.57 -5.34
CA HIS A 132 13.48 6.47 -5.44
C HIS A 132 13.44 5.60 -4.18
N VAL A 133 14.59 5.02 -3.81
CA VAL A 133 14.67 4.11 -2.66
C VAL A 133 14.32 4.85 -1.36
N LEU A 134 14.82 6.07 -1.17
CA LEU A 134 14.49 6.86 0.02
C LEU A 134 12.97 7.09 0.16
N LEU A 135 12.29 7.47 -0.92
CA LEU A 135 10.85 7.73 -0.89
C LEU A 135 10.03 6.44 -0.72
N HIS A 136 10.50 5.32 -1.27
CA HIS A 136 9.92 3.99 -1.05
C HIS A 136 9.97 3.60 0.43
N GLU A 137 11.16 3.67 1.04
CA GLU A 137 11.35 3.35 2.45
C GLU A 137 10.55 4.29 3.38
N LEU A 138 10.45 5.57 3.02
CA LEU A 138 9.60 6.52 3.76
C LEU A 138 8.11 6.19 3.67
N ALA A 139 7.63 5.67 2.55
CA ALA A 139 6.25 5.21 2.43
C ALA A 139 5.96 4.03 3.39
N HIS A 140 6.93 3.14 3.60
CA HIS A 140 6.85 2.12 4.66
C HIS A 140 6.80 2.75 6.04
N CYS A 141 7.72 3.68 6.33
CA CYS A 141 7.77 4.39 7.62
C CYS A 141 6.51 5.22 7.93
N ALA A 142 5.74 5.65 6.92
CA ALA A 142 4.47 6.34 7.12
C ALA A 142 3.42 5.46 7.83
N GLY A 143 3.62 4.14 7.85
CA GLY A 143 2.71 3.17 8.49
C GLY A 143 2.17 2.13 7.51
N ASN A 144 2.82 1.96 6.35
CA ASN A 144 2.42 1.03 5.31
C ASN A 144 3.45 -0.11 5.20
N PRO A 145 3.47 -1.11 6.10
CA PRO A 145 4.50 -2.15 6.12
C PRO A 145 4.43 -3.13 4.93
N HIS A 146 3.43 -3.01 4.05
CA HIS A 146 3.21 -3.89 2.91
C HIS A 146 2.91 -3.04 1.68
N HIS A 147 3.20 -3.55 0.48
CA HIS A 147 3.09 -2.86 -0.81
C HIS A 147 1.63 -2.70 -1.33
N ASP A 148 0.70 -2.55 -0.40
CA ASP A 148 -0.74 -2.47 -0.63
C ASP A 148 -1.18 -1.10 -1.21
N VAL A 149 -2.49 -0.83 -1.23
CA VAL A 149 -3.02 0.40 -1.86
C VAL A 149 -2.55 1.66 -1.13
N THR A 150 -2.56 1.66 0.21
CA THR A 150 -2.15 2.84 0.99
C THR A 150 -0.67 3.13 0.83
N PHE A 151 0.18 2.10 0.78
CA PHE A 151 1.60 2.24 0.43
C PHE A 151 1.77 2.96 -0.90
N ARG A 152 1.14 2.45 -1.96
CA ARG A 152 1.26 3.05 -3.31
C ARG A 152 0.73 4.47 -3.34
N GLN A 153 -0.37 4.75 -2.64
CA GLN A 153 -0.93 6.11 -2.53
C GLN A 153 0.06 7.08 -1.89
N ASP A 154 0.62 6.73 -0.74
CA ASP A 154 1.55 7.59 -0.03
C ASP A 154 2.90 7.71 -0.75
N TYR A 155 3.37 6.61 -1.35
CA TYR A 155 4.58 6.61 -2.17
C TYR A 155 4.44 7.56 -3.35
N VAL A 156 3.31 7.52 -4.08
CA VAL A 156 3.08 8.44 -5.20
C VAL A 156 2.93 9.90 -4.73
N LYS A 157 2.33 10.17 -3.56
CA LYS A 157 2.29 11.52 -2.99
C LYS A 157 3.70 12.03 -2.69
N LEU A 158 4.55 11.19 -2.09
CA LEU A 158 5.94 11.49 -1.79
C LEU A 158 6.72 11.80 -3.08
N VAL A 159 6.62 10.93 -4.10
CA VAL A 159 7.22 11.16 -5.43
C VAL A 159 6.72 12.48 -6.03
N SER A 160 5.41 12.72 -6.01
CA SER A 160 4.83 13.95 -6.57
C SER A 160 5.37 15.22 -5.92
N ARG A 161 5.63 15.18 -4.61
CA ARG A 161 6.06 16.35 -3.85
C ARG A 161 7.58 16.57 -3.90
N PHE A 162 8.37 15.50 -3.89
CA PHE A 162 9.82 15.59 -3.70
C PHE A 162 10.65 15.27 -4.93
N TRP A 163 10.05 14.65 -5.94
CA TRP A 163 10.66 14.35 -7.24
C TRP A 163 10.01 15.17 -8.35
N GLY A 164 8.68 15.17 -8.44
CA GLY A 164 7.95 15.92 -9.46
C GLY A 164 6.63 15.27 -9.85
N ARG A 165 5.73 16.06 -10.46
CA ARG A 165 4.41 15.57 -10.87
C ARG A 165 4.51 14.60 -12.04
N GLU A 166 5.48 14.81 -12.91
CA GLU A 166 5.81 14.01 -14.09
C GLU A 166 6.22 12.61 -13.64
N ALA A 167 7.17 12.52 -12.69
CA ALA A 167 7.61 11.26 -12.08
C ALA A 167 6.44 10.51 -11.42
N ALA A 168 5.58 11.23 -10.68
CA ALA A 168 4.40 10.64 -10.05
C ALA A 168 3.36 10.15 -11.06
N SER A 169 3.19 10.85 -12.17
CA SER A 169 2.30 10.45 -13.27
C SER A 169 2.80 9.17 -13.92
N LEU A 170 4.09 9.10 -14.23
CA LEU A 170 4.70 7.92 -14.83
C LEU A 170 4.64 6.71 -13.89
N LEU A 171 4.97 6.88 -12.61
CA LEU A 171 4.85 5.81 -11.61
C LEU A 171 3.42 5.27 -11.50
N LYS A 172 2.39 6.14 -11.57
CA LYS A 172 0.99 5.72 -11.59
C LYS A 172 0.65 4.89 -12.83
N ILE A 173 1.19 5.25 -13.99
CA ILE A 173 1.02 4.49 -15.23
C ILE A 173 1.64 3.10 -15.07
N CYS A 174 2.89 3.00 -14.61
CA CYS A 174 3.56 1.72 -14.38
C CYS A 174 2.82 0.84 -13.36
N PHE A 175 2.25 1.42 -12.29
CA PHE A 175 1.37 0.67 -11.38
C PHE A 175 0.12 0.16 -12.10
N LYS A 176 -0.56 1.00 -12.88
CA LYS A 176 -1.75 0.59 -13.61
C LYS A 176 -1.45 -0.59 -14.55
N GLU A 177 -0.35 -0.52 -15.30
CA GLU A 177 0.09 -1.57 -16.22
C GLU A 177 0.46 -2.87 -15.51
N ALA A 178 1.06 -2.80 -14.32
CA ALA A 178 1.31 -3.97 -13.46
C ALA A 178 0.04 -4.56 -12.80
N GLY A 179 -1.14 -4.02 -13.11
CA GLY A 179 -2.42 -4.43 -12.51
C GLY A 179 -2.57 -3.99 -11.04
N LEU A 180 -1.80 -3.00 -10.61
CA LEU A 180 -1.78 -2.47 -9.26
C LEU A 180 -2.82 -1.36 -9.10
N LYS A 181 -3.92 -1.68 -8.41
CA LYS A 181 -4.99 -0.70 -8.11
C LYS A 181 -4.52 0.36 -7.11
N MET A 182 -4.90 1.61 -7.37
CA MET A 182 -4.64 2.77 -6.50
C MET A 182 -5.82 3.13 -5.59
N SER A 183 -6.90 2.34 -5.60
CA SER A 183 -8.09 2.60 -4.78
C SER A 183 -8.70 1.31 -4.22
N ILE A 184 -9.37 1.45 -3.07
CA ILE A 184 -10.12 0.39 -2.42
C ILE A 184 -11.59 0.73 -2.51
N LYS A 185 -12.41 -0.27 -2.84
CA LYS A 185 -13.86 -0.14 -2.74
C LYS A 185 -14.26 -0.01 -1.27
N LYS A 186 -14.68 1.18 -0.87
CA LYS A 186 -15.12 1.50 0.50
C LYS A 186 -16.57 1.13 0.80
N ASN A 187 -17.37 0.88 -0.24
CA ASN A 187 -18.78 0.54 -0.07
C ASN A 187 -18.94 -0.85 0.58
N ILE A 188 -19.64 -0.88 1.71
CA ILE A 188 -20.12 -2.08 2.39
C ILE A 188 -21.57 -2.28 1.95
N LYS A 189 -21.85 -3.44 1.33
CA LYS A 189 -23.20 -3.78 0.86
C LYS A 189 -24.20 -3.80 2.02
N THR A 190 -25.44 -3.42 1.76
CA THR A 190 -26.54 -3.62 2.71
C THR A 190 -26.80 -5.13 2.93
N PRO A 191 -27.50 -5.52 4.01
CA PRO A 191 -27.81 -6.93 4.26
C PRO A 191 -28.47 -7.63 3.07
N GLU A 192 -29.44 -6.98 2.43
CA GLU A 192 -30.22 -7.51 1.30
C GLU A 192 -29.35 -7.67 0.06
N GLN A 193 -28.55 -6.63 -0.28
CA GLN A 193 -27.62 -6.65 -1.40
C GLN A 193 -26.54 -7.72 -1.22
N TRP A 194 -26.03 -7.88 0.01
CA TRP A 194 -25.06 -8.90 0.35
C TRP A 194 -25.67 -10.29 0.23
N TYR A 195 -26.88 -10.50 0.77
CA TYR A 195 -27.56 -11.78 0.75
C TYR A 195 -27.91 -12.24 -0.66
N ALA A 196 -28.46 -11.35 -1.50
CA ALA A 196 -28.71 -11.65 -2.91
C ALA A 196 -27.42 -12.04 -3.65
N SER A 197 -26.31 -11.34 -3.38
CA SER A 197 -25.00 -11.68 -3.95
C SER A 197 -24.49 -13.04 -3.46
N TYR A 198 -24.70 -13.35 -2.18
CA TYR A 198 -24.31 -14.62 -1.57
C TYR A 198 -25.05 -15.79 -2.21
N LEU A 199 -26.37 -15.68 -2.37
CA LEU A 199 -27.21 -16.70 -3.01
C LEU A 199 -26.81 -16.92 -4.48
N LYS A 200 -26.54 -15.84 -5.23
CA LYS A 200 -26.05 -15.94 -6.60
C LYS A 200 -24.73 -16.73 -6.68
N MET A 201 -23.77 -16.42 -5.83
CA MET A 201 -22.49 -17.13 -5.79
C MET A 201 -22.64 -18.59 -5.34
N LYS A 202 -23.56 -18.88 -4.43
CA LYS A 202 -23.88 -20.26 -4.02
C LYS A 202 -24.43 -21.07 -5.20
N LYS A 203 -25.35 -20.50 -5.98
CA LYS A 203 -25.91 -21.14 -7.20
C LYS A 203 -24.82 -21.42 -8.25
N LEU A 204 -23.95 -20.45 -8.53
CA LEU A 204 -22.85 -20.62 -9.49
C LEU A 204 -21.87 -21.72 -9.07
N ARG A 205 -21.52 -21.82 -7.79
CA ARG A 205 -20.65 -22.89 -7.28
C ARG A 205 -21.28 -24.26 -7.44
N ALA A 206 -22.57 -24.39 -7.13
CA ALA A 206 -23.30 -25.65 -7.31
C ALA A 206 -23.41 -26.06 -8.78
N ALA A 207 -23.52 -25.10 -9.71
CA ALA A 207 -23.54 -25.38 -11.15
C ALA A 207 -22.19 -25.84 -11.70
N ASN A 208 -21.07 -25.31 -11.17
CA ASN A 208 -19.71 -25.66 -11.60
C ASN A 208 -19.14 -26.92 -10.91
N SER A 209 -19.91 -27.57 -10.04
CA SER A 209 -19.52 -28.83 -9.38
C SER A 209 -20.23 -30.05 -9.99
N LYS A 210 -20.89 -29.86 -11.14
CA LYS A 210 -21.39 -30.92 -12.03
C LYS A 210 -20.51 -30.95 -13.26
#